data_AF-A0A812JSI8-F1
#
_entry.id   AF-A0A812JSI8-F1
#
_cell.length_a   1.000
_cell.length_b   1.000
_cell.length_c   1.000
_cell.angle_alpha   90.00
_cell.angle_beta   90.00
_cell.angle_gamma   90.00
#
_symmetry.space_group_name_H-M   'P 1'
#
loop_
_entity.id
_entity.type
_entity.pdbx_description
1 polymer ?
#
loop_
_entity_poly.entity_id
_entity_poly.type
_entity_poly.pdbx_seq_one_letter_code
_entity_poly.pdbx_strand_id
1 'polypeptide(L)'
;KRSGRAQPAMAASSARASQASSASGHMSEGEAADPPPLSRGSVGHPEFCTRPCVYLSGHGSCPRKEECNFCHAPHAVQNRRGRRRFEQQGRQNLDAMSDIQLLIALHVALCRLLSNPRTNNAPMRAIIRCCEQEIAKLNVSGAPASMTPEMLNAFARLQPGPMLSMVTARLSAGPKQKLSGAVAHLYEHLESAVSVAQNP
;
A
#
# COMPACT_ATOMS: atom_id res chain seq x y z
N LYS A 1 -41.34 -29.34 -17.26
CA LYS A 1 -40.61 -29.17 -18.54
C LYS A 1 -39.15 -28.83 -18.19
N ARG A 2 -38.34 -29.83 -17.84
CA ARG A 2 -37.20 -30.37 -18.62
C ARG A 2 -36.33 -29.28 -19.29
N SER A 3 -35.13 -29.07 -18.77
CA SER A 3 -33.94 -28.72 -19.54
C SER A 3 -32.69 -29.09 -18.74
N GLY A 4 -32.24 -30.33 -18.91
CA GLY A 4 -30.98 -30.83 -18.38
C GLY A 4 -29.80 -30.28 -19.19
N ARG A 5 -28.74 -29.88 -18.50
CA ARG A 5 -27.50 -29.41 -19.13
C ARG A 5 -26.44 -30.50 -18.98
N ALA A 6 -26.03 -31.03 -20.13
CA ALA A 6 -25.02 -32.07 -20.28
C ALA A 6 -23.64 -31.57 -19.83
N GLN A 7 -22.89 -32.45 -19.17
CA GLN A 7 -21.47 -32.29 -18.88
C GLN A 7 -20.63 -32.88 -20.03
N PRO A 8 -19.56 -32.21 -20.50
CA PRO A 8 -18.59 -32.84 -21.38
C PRO A 8 -17.48 -33.55 -20.60
N ALA A 9 -17.02 -34.64 -21.21
CA ALA A 9 -16.17 -35.68 -20.67
C ALA A 9 -14.67 -35.33 -20.59
N MET A 10 -14.01 -36.09 -19.74
CA MET A 10 -12.59 -36.20 -19.45
C MET A 10 -11.77 -36.47 -20.72
N ALA A 11 -10.70 -35.71 -20.97
CA ALA A 11 -9.64 -36.08 -21.89
C ALA A 11 -8.31 -36.20 -21.12
N ALA A 12 -7.87 -37.45 -20.97
CA ALA A 12 -6.55 -37.82 -20.50
C ALA A 12 -5.49 -37.49 -21.57
N SER A 13 -4.33 -37.00 -21.17
CA SER A 13 -3.16 -36.94 -22.04
C SER A 13 -1.85 -36.97 -21.24
N SER A 14 -1.25 -38.15 -21.28
CA SER A 14 0.17 -38.38 -21.56
C SER A 14 1.22 -37.91 -20.56
N ALA A 15 1.64 -38.87 -19.73
CA ALA A 15 2.94 -38.90 -19.07
C ALA A 15 4.07 -38.89 -20.12
N ARG A 16 4.95 -37.90 -20.05
CA ARG A 16 6.27 -37.92 -20.70
C ARG A 16 7.34 -38.00 -19.62
N ALA A 17 7.90 -39.19 -19.46
CA ALA A 17 9.17 -39.39 -18.79
C ALA A 17 10.27 -38.67 -19.58
N SER A 18 10.94 -37.70 -18.96
CA SER A 18 12.11 -37.04 -19.52
C SER A 18 13.30 -37.30 -18.60
N GLN A 19 14.37 -37.75 -19.25
CA GLN A 19 15.58 -38.31 -18.70
C GLN A 19 16.36 -37.25 -17.93
N ALA A 20 16.83 -37.62 -16.74
CA ALA A 20 17.74 -36.82 -15.93
C ALA A 20 19.15 -36.95 -16.50
N SER A 21 19.60 -35.93 -17.23
CA SER A 21 21.00 -35.76 -17.62
C SER A 21 21.71 -34.93 -16.55
N SER A 22 22.52 -35.61 -15.75
CA SER A 22 23.40 -35.02 -14.73
C SER A 22 24.51 -34.21 -15.39
N ALA A 23 24.22 -32.94 -15.70
CA ALA A 23 25.25 -31.95 -15.99
C ALA A 23 25.69 -31.32 -14.67
N SER A 24 26.85 -31.75 -14.17
CA SER A 24 27.56 -31.13 -13.06
C SER A 24 28.03 -29.73 -13.48
N GLY A 25 27.10 -28.78 -13.45
CA GLY A 25 27.37 -27.37 -13.65
C GLY A 25 28.14 -26.84 -12.45
N HIS A 26 29.39 -26.49 -12.69
CA HIS A 26 30.21 -25.65 -11.83
C HIS A 26 29.46 -24.33 -11.59
N MET A 27 28.71 -24.26 -10.48
CA MET A 27 28.06 -23.04 -10.01
C MET A 27 29.17 -22.10 -9.59
N SER A 28 29.59 -21.20 -10.48
CA SER A 28 30.41 -20.06 -10.08
C SER A 28 29.70 -19.39 -8.92
N GLU A 29 30.35 -19.39 -7.76
CA GLU A 29 29.90 -18.67 -6.58
C GLU A 29 29.69 -17.22 -7.00
N GLY A 30 28.41 -16.86 -7.13
CA GLY A 30 28.00 -15.52 -7.48
C GLY A 30 28.47 -14.62 -6.37
N GLU A 31 29.52 -13.85 -6.66
CA GLU A 31 30.03 -12.77 -5.83
C GLU A 31 28.82 -11.98 -5.30
N ALA A 32 28.61 -12.05 -3.98
CA ALA A 32 27.43 -11.51 -3.33
C ALA A 32 27.44 -9.98 -3.47
N ALA A 33 26.88 -9.49 -4.57
CA ALA A 33 26.77 -8.08 -4.84
C ALA A 33 26.06 -7.41 -3.66
N ASP A 34 26.68 -6.37 -3.10
CA ASP A 34 26.14 -5.63 -1.98
C ASP A 34 24.69 -5.20 -2.30
N PRO A 35 23.78 -5.31 -1.31
CA PRO A 35 22.39 -4.91 -1.52
C PRO A 35 22.36 -3.43 -1.97
N PRO A 36 21.52 -3.09 -2.96
CA PRO A 36 21.46 -1.73 -3.47
C PRO A 36 21.07 -0.76 -2.35
N PRO A 37 21.65 0.45 -2.32
CA PRO A 37 21.34 1.43 -1.29
C PRO A 37 19.87 1.81 -1.32
N LEU A 38 19.29 2.00 -0.13
CA LEU A 38 17.92 2.48 0.03
C LEU A 38 17.80 3.90 -0.56
N SER A 39 16.64 4.19 -1.18
CA SER A 39 16.35 5.50 -1.73
C SER A 39 15.42 6.31 -0.82
N ARG A 40 15.26 7.61 -1.10
CA ARG A 40 14.23 8.45 -0.45
C ARG A 40 12.83 7.83 -0.55
N GLY A 41 12.53 7.19 -1.68
CA GLY A 41 11.27 6.49 -1.87
C GLY A 41 11.07 5.28 -0.95
N SER A 42 12.12 4.76 -0.32
CA SER A 42 12.08 3.65 0.64
C SER A 42 11.64 4.06 2.05
N VAL A 43 11.52 5.35 2.34
CA VAL A 43 11.12 5.84 3.67
C VAL A 43 9.78 5.24 4.07
N GLY A 44 9.75 4.58 5.24
CA GLY A 44 8.56 3.94 5.79
C GLY A 44 8.19 2.60 5.14
N HIS A 45 9.10 1.91 4.45
CA HIS A 45 8.87 0.54 3.98
C HIS A 45 8.61 -0.42 5.16
N PRO A 46 7.70 -1.42 5.02
CA PRO A 46 6.90 -1.75 3.84
C PRO A 46 5.56 -1.02 3.69
N GLU A 47 5.07 -0.30 4.70
CA GLU A 47 3.68 0.17 4.76
C GLU A 47 3.49 1.59 4.17
N PHE A 48 4.48 2.46 4.32
CA PHE A 48 4.42 3.87 3.91
C PHE A 48 5.36 4.22 2.76
N CYS A 49 6.17 3.26 2.29
CA CYS A 49 7.06 3.53 1.18
C CYS A 49 6.28 3.88 -0.09
N THR A 50 6.97 4.61 -0.97
CA THR A 50 6.46 4.87 -2.31
C THR A 50 6.39 3.57 -3.13
N ARG A 51 5.81 3.65 -4.34
CA ARG A 51 5.77 2.49 -5.24
C ARG A 51 7.19 1.96 -5.53
N PRO A 52 7.36 0.63 -5.74
CA PRO A 52 8.67 0.05 -6.07
C PRO A 52 9.29 0.71 -7.31
N CYS A 53 10.61 0.93 -7.28
CA CYS A 53 11.35 1.48 -8.41
C CYS A 53 11.37 0.49 -9.58
N VAL A 54 10.76 0.89 -10.70
CA VAL A 54 10.68 0.05 -11.91
C VAL A 54 12.05 -0.22 -12.51
N TYR A 55 12.99 0.72 -12.39
CA TYR A 55 14.35 0.56 -12.89
C TYR A 55 15.12 -0.46 -12.08
N LEU A 56 15.13 -0.31 -10.74
CA LEU A 56 15.79 -1.27 -9.87
C LEU A 56 15.19 -2.67 -10.01
N SER A 57 13.86 -2.78 -10.02
CA SER A 57 13.20 -4.09 -10.17
C SER A 57 13.39 -4.74 -11.54
N GLY A 58 13.52 -3.95 -12.61
CA GLY A 58 13.57 -4.46 -13.98
C GLY A 58 14.98 -4.68 -14.52
N HIS A 59 15.93 -3.85 -14.09
CA HIS A 59 17.30 -3.82 -14.60
C HIS A 59 18.35 -4.11 -13.53
N GLY A 60 17.95 -4.34 -12.27
CA GLY A 60 18.86 -4.54 -11.14
C GLY A 60 19.59 -3.27 -10.68
N SER A 61 19.45 -2.14 -11.40
CA SER A 61 20.08 -0.87 -11.06
C SER A 61 19.16 0.31 -11.34
N CYS A 62 19.29 1.38 -10.56
CA CYS A 62 18.57 2.63 -10.76
C CYS A 62 19.56 3.78 -10.98
N PRO A 63 19.43 4.56 -12.07
CA PRO A 63 20.37 5.66 -12.35
C PRO A 63 20.31 6.78 -11.30
N ARG A 64 19.20 6.92 -10.58
CA ARG A 64 19.02 7.95 -9.52
C ARG A 64 19.52 7.53 -8.15
N LYS A 65 19.93 6.26 -7.97
CA LYS A 65 20.46 5.74 -6.70
C LYS A 65 19.62 6.19 -5.49
N GLU A 66 20.24 6.80 -4.48
CA GLU A 66 19.61 7.24 -3.23
C GLU A 66 18.58 8.37 -3.42
N GLU A 67 18.74 9.21 -4.45
CA GLU A 67 17.83 10.32 -4.77
C GLU A 67 16.53 9.86 -5.45
N CYS A 68 16.37 8.56 -5.70
CA CYS A 68 15.16 8.03 -6.32
C CYS A 68 13.93 8.22 -5.42
N ASN A 69 12.88 8.84 -5.95
CA ASN A 69 11.58 8.97 -5.27
C ASN A 69 10.74 7.69 -5.30
N PHE A 70 11.31 6.55 -5.71
CA PHE A 70 10.66 5.24 -5.73
C PHE A 70 11.40 4.26 -4.84
N CYS A 71 10.67 3.39 -4.16
CA CYS A 71 11.23 2.49 -3.16
C CYS A 71 12.20 1.48 -3.77
N HIS A 72 13.40 1.40 -3.19
CA HIS A 72 14.46 0.46 -3.56
C HIS A 72 14.49 -0.80 -2.69
N ALA A 73 13.71 -0.84 -1.61
CA ALA A 73 13.63 -2.02 -0.75
C ALA A 73 13.04 -3.24 -1.51
N PRO A 74 13.41 -4.48 -1.13
CA PRO A 74 12.79 -5.67 -1.69
C PRO A 74 11.29 -5.68 -1.45
N HIS A 75 10.50 -5.83 -2.52
CA HIS A 75 9.05 -6.05 -2.37
C HIS A 75 8.72 -7.46 -2.83
N ALA A 76 7.85 -8.13 -2.10
CA ALA A 76 7.21 -9.34 -2.61
C ALA A 76 6.59 -9.02 -3.98
N VAL A 77 6.72 -9.93 -4.94
CA VAL A 77 6.13 -9.82 -6.29
C VAL A 77 4.61 -9.93 -6.18
N GLN A 78 3.97 -8.93 -5.59
CA GLN A 78 2.52 -8.83 -5.53
C GLN A 78 2.04 -8.21 -6.83
N ASN A 79 1.12 -8.90 -7.50
CA ASN A 79 0.53 -8.60 -8.80
C ASN A 79 0.47 -7.10 -9.16
N ARG A 80 1.51 -6.60 -9.86
CA ARG A 80 1.60 -5.20 -10.33
C ARG A 80 0.40 -4.78 -11.18
N ARG A 81 -0.18 -5.72 -11.94
CA ARG A 81 -1.36 -5.50 -12.78
C ARG A 81 -2.64 -5.29 -11.96
N GLY A 82 -2.81 -6.01 -10.85
CA GLY A 82 -3.97 -5.85 -9.97
C GLY A 82 -3.95 -4.49 -9.26
N ARG A 83 -2.77 -4.07 -8.80
CA ARG A 83 -2.60 -2.85 -7.98
C ARG A 83 -3.07 -1.58 -8.69
N ARG A 84 -2.73 -1.39 -9.98
CA ARG A 84 -3.18 -0.20 -10.74
C ARG A 84 -4.70 -0.12 -10.86
N ARG A 85 -5.38 -1.25 -11.08
CA ARG A 85 -6.84 -1.29 -11.19
C ARG A 85 -7.51 -0.96 -9.86
N PHE A 86 -7.00 -1.50 -8.76
CA PHE A 86 -7.51 -1.19 -7.42
C PHE A 86 -7.27 0.26 -7.02
N GLU A 87 -6.11 0.84 -7.35
CA GLU A 87 -5.86 2.27 -7.09
C GLU A 87 -6.79 3.16 -7.91
N GLN A 88 -7.02 2.85 -9.19
CA GLN A 88 -7.92 3.62 -10.05
C GLN A 88 -9.37 3.54 -9.57
N GLN A 89 -9.85 2.34 -9.24
CA GLN A 89 -11.21 2.16 -8.73
C GLN A 89 -11.37 2.75 -7.32
N GLY A 90 -10.33 2.66 -6.49
CA GLY A 90 -10.27 3.33 -5.20
C GLY A 90 -10.40 4.84 -5.33
N ARG A 91 -9.72 5.46 -6.30
CA ARG A 91 -9.85 6.90 -6.60
C ARG A 91 -11.28 7.27 -7.00
N GLN A 92 -11.90 6.51 -7.90
CA GLN A 92 -13.29 6.76 -8.32
C GLN A 92 -14.26 6.66 -7.15
N ASN A 93 -14.13 5.63 -6.30
CA ASN A 93 -14.97 5.48 -5.12
C ASN A 93 -14.79 6.63 -4.13
N LEU A 94 -13.55 7.11 -3.98
CA LEU A 94 -13.22 8.23 -3.11
C LEU A 94 -13.73 9.57 -3.67
N ASP A 95 -14.02 9.70 -4.97
CA ASP A 95 -14.55 10.94 -5.56
C ASP A 95 -16.02 11.13 -5.21
N ALA A 96 -16.72 10.02 -4.93
CA ALA A 96 -18.12 10.02 -4.53
C ALA A 96 -18.33 10.18 -3.01
N MET A 97 -17.26 10.21 -2.22
CA MET A 97 -17.35 10.29 -0.76
C MET A 97 -17.39 11.74 -0.28
N SER A 98 -18.23 12.01 0.72
CA SER A 98 -18.18 13.26 1.48
C SER A 98 -16.99 13.28 2.46
N ASP A 99 -16.63 14.46 2.96
CA ASP A 99 -15.55 14.63 3.94
C ASP A 99 -15.69 13.73 5.17
N ILE A 100 -16.91 13.61 5.71
CA ILE A 100 -17.16 12.74 6.88
C ILE A 100 -16.95 11.26 6.52
N GLN A 101 -17.35 10.82 5.33
CA GLN A 101 -17.11 9.45 4.87
C GLN A 101 -15.62 9.17 4.65
N LEU A 102 -14.88 10.13 4.08
CA LEU A 102 -13.44 10.05 3.92
C LEU A 102 -12.72 9.92 5.27
N LEU A 103 -13.11 10.73 6.26
CA LEU A 103 -12.51 10.68 7.60
C LEU A 103 -12.84 9.37 8.33
N ILE A 104 -14.08 8.87 8.22
CA ILE A 104 -14.47 7.57 8.81
C ILE A 104 -13.68 6.43 8.15
N ALA A 105 -13.61 6.41 6.82
CA ALA A 105 -12.85 5.39 6.09
C ALA A 105 -11.37 5.41 6.48
N LEU A 106 -10.80 6.62 6.61
CA LEU A 106 -9.43 6.79 7.09
C LEU A 106 -9.22 6.32 8.52
N HIS A 107 -10.12 6.69 9.44
CA HIS A 107 -10.09 6.26 10.83
C HIS A 107 -10.11 4.73 10.95
N VAL A 108 -11.04 4.06 10.27
CA VAL A 108 -11.17 2.60 10.30
C VAL A 108 -9.93 1.92 9.73
N ALA A 109 -9.37 2.44 8.64
CA ALA A 109 -8.14 1.89 8.04
C ALA A 109 -6.94 2.01 8.97
N LEU A 110 -6.74 3.19 9.59
CA LEU A 110 -5.64 3.42 10.53
C LEU A 110 -5.78 2.57 11.81
N CYS A 111 -6.99 2.41 12.34
CA CYS A 111 -7.27 1.54 13.47
C CYS A 111 -6.92 0.07 13.18
N ARG A 112 -7.24 -0.42 11.98
CA ARG A 112 -6.87 -1.78 11.54
C ARG A 112 -5.36 -1.95 11.43
N LEU A 113 -4.65 -0.95 10.90
CA LEU A 113 -3.19 -0.98 10.81
C LEU A 113 -2.54 -1.04 12.21
N LEU A 114 -3.04 -0.24 13.15
CA LEU A 114 -2.54 -0.21 14.53
C LEU A 114 -2.99 -1.40 15.40
N SER A 115 -3.91 -2.23 14.92
CA SER A 115 -4.28 -3.47 15.61
C SER A 115 -3.13 -4.48 15.63
N ASN A 116 -2.09 -4.27 14.80
CA ASN A 116 -0.86 -5.05 14.87
C ASN A 116 0.01 -4.58 16.06
N PRO A 117 0.24 -5.42 17.10
CA PRO A 117 0.96 -5.03 18.31
C PRO A 117 2.42 -4.65 18.06
N ARG A 118 2.99 -5.02 16.90
CA ARG A 118 4.36 -4.67 16.51
C ARG A 118 4.50 -3.21 16.07
N THR A 119 3.39 -2.51 15.83
CA THR A 119 3.37 -1.14 15.32
C THR A 119 3.09 -0.14 16.45
N ASN A 120 4.12 0.25 17.20
CA ASN A 120 3.99 1.40 18.10
C ASN A 120 4.25 2.69 17.33
N ASN A 121 3.22 3.20 16.66
CA ASN A 121 3.36 4.36 15.78
C ASN A 121 2.59 5.55 16.38
N ALA A 122 3.22 6.24 17.33
CA ALA A 122 2.63 7.41 18.00
C ALA A 122 2.10 8.49 17.01
N PRO A 123 2.79 8.79 15.89
CA PRO A 123 2.26 9.70 14.88
C PRO A 123 0.94 9.23 14.24
N MET A 124 0.78 7.92 13.97
CA MET A 124 -0.50 7.41 13.44
C MET A 124 -1.66 7.60 14.43
N ARG A 125 -1.40 7.45 15.74
CA ARG A 125 -2.42 7.75 16.76
C ARG A 125 -2.81 9.22 16.78
N ALA A 126 -1.89 10.13 16.46
CA ALA A 126 -2.22 11.55 16.31
C ALA A 126 -3.15 11.79 15.11
N ILE A 127 -2.93 11.10 13.99
CA ILE A 127 -3.82 11.16 12.82
C ILE A 127 -5.22 10.62 13.17
N ILE A 128 -5.32 9.49 13.87
CA ILE A 128 -6.60 8.94 14.33
C ILE A 128 -7.37 9.94 15.20
N ARG A 129 -6.70 10.54 16.19
CA ARG A 129 -7.31 11.58 17.05
C ARG A 129 -7.77 12.79 16.23
N CYS A 130 -7.01 13.19 15.22
CA CYS A 130 -7.41 14.26 14.31
C CYS A 130 -8.69 13.88 13.53
N CYS A 131 -8.80 12.64 13.03
CA CYS A 131 -10.02 12.16 12.39
C CYS A 131 -11.22 12.19 13.35
N GLU A 132 -11.08 11.70 14.57
CA GLU A 132 -12.15 11.68 15.58
C GLU A 132 -12.69 13.08 15.89
N GLN A 133 -11.79 14.05 16.07
CA GLN A 133 -12.15 15.44 16.34
C GLN A 133 -12.91 16.09 15.18
N GLU A 134 -12.53 15.81 13.94
CA GLU A 134 -13.19 16.39 12.76
C GLU A 134 -14.51 15.66 12.43
N ILE A 135 -14.58 14.35 12.63
CA ILE A 135 -15.84 13.58 12.54
C ILE A 135 -16.86 14.14 13.55
N ALA A 136 -16.45 14.37 14.79
CA ALA A 136 -17.34 14.92 15.83
C ALA A 136 -17.93 16.30 15.46
N LYS A 137 -17.20 17.11 14.69
CA LYS A 137 -17.66 18.44 14.24
C LYS A 137 -18.62 18.34 13.06
N LEU A 138 -18.36 17.45 12.11
CA LEU A 138 -19.16 17.31 10.89
C LEU A 138 -20.49 16.58 11.15
N ASN A 139 -20.55 15.70 12.16
CA ASN A 139 -21.72 14.87 12.45
C ASN A 139 -22.94 15.65 13.00
N VAL A 140 -22.81 16.96 13.24
CA VAL A 140 -23.89 17.81 13.78
C VAL A 140 -24.96 18.14 12.73
N SER A 141 -24.68 17.96 11.43
CA SER A 141 -25.49 18.55 10.34
C SER A 141 -26.36 17.58 9.53
N GLY A 142 -26.50 16.31 9.93
CA GLY A 142 -27.39 15.35 9.26
C GLY A 142 -26.81 13.94 9.15
N ALA A 143 -27.68 12.95 8.94
CA ALA A 143 -27.29 11.55 8.82
C ALA A 143 -26.34 11.35 7.62
N PRO A 144 -25.17 10.75 7.80
CA PRO A 144 -24.27 10.47 6.68
C PRO A 144 -24.95 9.48 5.72
N ALA A 145 -24.83 9.74 4.41
CA ALA A 145 -25.20 8.77 3.39
C ALA A 145 -24.51 7.42 3.71
N SER A 146 -25.26 6.32 3.56
CA SER A 146 -24.80 4.99 3.95
C SER A 146 -23.50 4.64 3.22
N MET A 147 -22.43 4.42 3.98
CA MET A 147 -21.16 3.94 3.46
C MET A 147 -21.26 2.42 3.30
N THR A 148 -21.02 1.90 2.10
CA THR A 148 -21.13 0.45 1.88
C THR A 148 -19.88 -0.29 2.41
N PRO A 149 -20.03 -1.55 2.86
CA PRO A 149 -18.89 -2.39 3.26
C PRO A 149 -17.84 -2.56 2.15
N GLU A 150 -18.26 -2.56 0.88
CA GLU A 150 -17.37 -2.65 -0.28
C GLU A 150 -16.44 -1.44 -0.39
N MET A 151 -16.96 -0.23 -0.12
CA MET A 151 -16.17 1.00 -0.13
C MET A 151 -15.09 0.96 0.96
N LEU A 152 -15.45 0.54 2.18
CA LEU A 152 -14.51 0.36 3.29
C LEU A 152 -13.44 -0.69 2.98
N ASN A 153 -13.84 -1.81 2.38
CA ASN A 153 -12.91 -2.88 2.01
C ASN A 153 -11.98 -2.49 0.87
N ALA A 154 -12.46 -1.71 -0.11
CA ALA A 154 -11.61 -1.16 -1.16
C ALA A 154 -10.56 -0.21 -0.55
N PHE A 155 -10.97 0.61 0.41
CA PHE A 155 -10.10 1.57 1.08
C PHE A 155 -9.04 0.89 1.95
N ALA A 156 -9.42 -0.14 2.72
CA ALA A 156 -8.50 -0.90 3.58
C ALA A 156 -7.42 -1.69 2.80
N ARG A 157 -7.57 -1.85 1.48
CA ARG A 157 -6.56 -2.49 0.61
C ARG A 157 -5.51 -1.50 0.09
N LEU A 158 -5.70 -0.21 0.30
CA LEU A 158 -4.74 0.81 -0.09
C LEU A 158 -3.56 0.80 0.87
N GLN A 159 -2.36 1.07 0.33
CA GLN A 159 -1.20 1.30 1.17
C GLN A 159 -1.38 2.62 1.95
N PRO A 160 -1.04 2.66 3.25
CA PRO A 160 -1.26 3.82 4.10
C PRO A 160 -0.73 5.14 3.54
N GLY A 161 0.48 5.15 2.96
CA GLY A 161 1.07 6.37 2.38
C GLY A 161 0.21 6.98 1.26
N PRO A 162 -0.02 6.25 0.14
CA PRO A 162 -0.93 6.70 -0.92
C PRO A 162 -2.35 7.02 -0.43
N MET A 163 -2.87 6.22 0.51
CA MET A 163 -4.19 6.43 1.11
C MET A 163 -4.28 7.79 1.82
N LEU A 164 -3.32 8.12 2.69
CA LEU A 164 -3.24 9.40 3.39
C LEU A 164 -3.15 10.57 2.41
N SER A 165 -2.28 10.47 1.40
CA SER A 165 -2.12 11.51 0.38
C SER A 165 -3.39 11.74 -0.43
N MET A 166 -4.11 10.68 -0.80
CA MET A 166 -5.37 10.81 -1.56
C MET A 166 -6.48 11.43 -0.71
N VAL A 167 -6.61 11.05 0.56
CA VAL A 167 -7.65 11.62 1.44
C VAL A 167 -7.37 13.08 1.74
N THR A 168 -6.14 13.44 2.15
CA THR A 168 -5.80 14.84 2.46
C THR A 168 -5.99 15.77 1.27
N ALA A 169 -5.74 15.29 0.05
CA ALA A 169 -5.93 16.09 -1.15
C ALA A 169 -7.41 16.48 -1.38
N ARG A 170 -8.36 15.65 -0.95
CA ARG A 170 -9.80 15.79 -1.24
C ARG A 170 -10.63 16.44 -0.16
N LEU A 171 -10.18 16.41 1.09
CA LEU A 171 -10.88 17.07 2.18
C LEU A 171 -11.05 18.57 1.91
N SER A 172 -12.17 19.14 2.38
CA SER A 172 -12.34 20.59 2.43
C SER A 172 -11.28 21.26 3.32
N ALA A 173 -11.10 22.58 3.14
CA ALA A 173 -9.99 23.33 3.72
C ALA A 173 -9.80 23.12 5.23
N GLY A 174 -10.88 23.08 6.00
CA GLY A 174 -10.85 22.92 7.46
C GLY A 174 -10.22 21.60 7.92
N PRO A 175 -10.85 20.44 7.64
CA PRO A 175 -10.27 19.13 7.97
C PRO A 175 -8.92 18.90 7.30
N LYS A 176 -8.73 19.37 6.05
CA LYS A 176 -7.49 19.24 5.29
C LYS A 176 -6.30 19.85 6.00
N GLN A 177 -6.41 21.07 6.52
CA GLN A 177 -5.28 21.76 7.15
C GLN A 177 -4.76 20.98 8.37
N LYS A 178 -5.66 20.52 9.23
CA LYS A 178 -5.29 19.77 10.45
C LYS A 178 -4.72 18.41 10.14
N LEU A 179 -5.38 17.68 9.24
CA LEU A 179 -4.92 16.35 8.85
C LEU A 179 -3.55 16.43 8.15
N SER A 180 -3.33 17.46 7.32
CA SER A 180 -2.04 17.67 6.65
C SER A 180 -0.89 17.90 7.63
N GLY A 181 -1.13 18.66 8.71
CA GLY A 181 -0.14 18.83 9.78
C GLY A 181 0.21 17.52 10.50
N ALA A 182 -0.80 16.72 10.84
CA ALA A 182 -0.58 15.41 11.47
C ALA A 182 0.15 14.43 10.53
N VAL A 183 -0.15 14.49 9.22
CA VAL A 183 0.53 13.68 8.19
C VAL A 183 1.98 14.13 7.98
N ALA A 184 2.27 15.43 7.99
CA ALA A 184 3.64 15.94 7.90
C ALA A 184 4.51 15.42 9.05
N HIS A 185 4.00 15.50 10.29
CA HIS A 185 4.68 14.99 11.47
C HIS A 185 4.93 13.46 11.41
N LEU A 186 4.05 12.69 10.76
CA LEU A 186 4.29 11.27 10.51
C LEU A 186 5.50 11.09 9.57
N TYR A 187 5.56 11.83 8.46
CA TYR A 187 6.67 11.69 7.51
C TYR A 187 8.01 12.13 8.11
N GLU A 188 8.06 13.23 8.87
CA GLU A 188 9.27 13.66 9.59
C GLU A 188 9.78 12.58 10.55
N HIS A 189 8.86 11.92 11.27
CA HIS A 189 9.21 10.81 12.15
C HIS A 189 9.76 9.60 11.39
N LEU A 190 9.18 9.26 10.23
CA LEU A 190 9.65 8.18 9.38
C LEU A 190 11.04 8.48 8.78
N GLU A 191 11.29 9.71 8.35
CA GLU A 191 12.60 10.14 7.83
C GLU A 191 13.69 10.08 8.92
N SER A 192 13.35 10.51 10.14
CA SER A 192 14.26 10.43 11.30
C SER A 192 14.62 8.97 11.61
N ALA A 193 13.66 8.05 11.59
CA ALA A 193 13.90 6.63 11.84
C ALA A 193 14.83 5.99 10.80
N VAL A 194 14.71 6.37 9.52
CA VAL A 194 15.60 5.88 8.46
C VAL A 194 17.03 6.40 8.63
N SER A 195 17.19 7.66 9.02
CA SER A 195 18.51 8.28 9.21
C SER A 195 19.31 7.61 10.33
N VAL A 196 18.62 7.20 11.40
CA VAL A 196 19.22 6.42 12.51
C VAL A 196 19.62 5.02 12.04
N ALA A 197 18.79 4.35 11.23
CA ALA A 197 19.08 3.00 10.74
C ALA A 197 20.27 2.95 9.76
N GLN A 198 20.58 4.05 9.07
CA GLN A 198 21.69 4.14 8.12
C GLN A 198 23.05 4.49 8.78
N ASN A 199 23.04 4.99 10.03
CA ASN A 199 24.25 5.34 10.79
C ASN A 199 24.26 4.59 12.14
N PRO A 200 24.50 3.28 12.14
CA PRO A 200 24.51 2.46 13.35
C PRO A 200 25.69 2.78 14.29
#